data_AF-A0A4Z2I1Y4-F1
#
_entry.id   AF-A0A4Z2I1Y4-F1
#
_cell.length_a   1.000
_cell.length_b   1.000
_cell.length_c   1.000
_cell.angle_alpha   90.00
_cell.angle_beta   90.00
_cell.angle_gamma   90.00
#
_symmetry.space_group_name_H-M   'P 1'
#
loop_
_entity.id
_entity.type
_entity.pdbx_description
1 polymer ?
#
loop_
_entity_poly.entity_id
_entity_poly.type
_entity_poly.pdbx_seq_one_letter_code
_entity_poly.pdbx_strand_id
1 'polypeptide(L)'
;MEAVVSDVVAPEDLKKFEKKYSNELVKGAVSKETKFEYAWCLIRSKYTEDIKKGIVLLEELVQTASKDDSRDFLFYLSVANYRLKEYEKALKYIRTLLKNEPGNKQAQELEKLIVKALKKDGLVGMAIVGGIGLGVAGLAGLIGLAVSKGAAKS
;
A
#
# COMPACT_ATOMS: atom_id res chain seq x y z
N MET A 1 -3.85 -13.09 5.81
CA MET A 1 -3.33 -11.71 5.72
C MET A 1 -4.28 -10.68 6.32
N GLU A 2 -5.61 -10.88 6.23
CA GLU A 2 -6.60 -10.00 6.89
C GLU A 2 -6.40 -9.84 8.41
N ALA A 3 -5.90 -10.88 9.08
CA ALA A 3 -5.55 -10.81 10.50
C ALA A 3 -4.46 -9.77 10.81
N VAL A 4 -3.46 -9.60 9.93
CA VAL A 4 -2.36 -8.62 10.14
C VAL A 4 -2.85 -7.18 10.01
N VAL A 5 -3.88 -6.96 9.17
CA VAL A 5 -4.48 -5.64 8.94
C VAL A 5 -5.46 -5.27 10.05
N SER A 6 -6.05 -6.27 10.70
CA SER A 6 -7.06 -6.10 11.75
C SER A 6 -6.46 -6.13 13.16
N ASP A 7 -5.16 -6.39 13.28
CA ASP A 7 -4.49 -6.50 14.57
C ASP A 7 -4.33 -5.11 15.22
N VAL A 8 -4.98 -4.94 16.36
CA VAL A 8 -5.00 -3.67 17.09
C VAL A 8 -4.02 -3.73 18.24
N VAL A 9 -3.13 -2.75 18.31
CA VAL A 9 -2.18 -2.63 19.42
C VAL A 9 -2.91 -2.30 20.74
N ALA A 10 -2.44 -2.88 21.84
CA ALA A 10 -2.96 -2.51 23.16
C ALA A 10 -2.64 -1.03 23.45
N PRO A 11 -3.58 -0.29 24.07
CA PRO A 11 -3.37 1.14 24.37
C PRO A 11 -2.21 1.38 25.35
N GLU A 12 -1.86 0.38 26.16
CA GLU A 12 -0.76 0.41 27.11
C GLU A 12 0.61 0.42 26.40
N ASP A 13 0.77 -0.40 25.36
CA ASP A 13 1.97 -0.42 24.53
C ASP A 13 2.11 0.90 23.77
N LEU A 14 1.01 1.44 23.21
CA LEU A 14 1.04 2.72 22.51
C LEU A 14 1.53 3.84 23.44
N LYS A 15 1.03 3.92 24.67
CA LYS A 15 1.51 4.91 25.67
C LYS A 15 2.97 4.73 26.04
N LYS A 16 3.46 3.50 26.11
CA LYS A 16 4.87 3.20 26.39
C LYS A 16 5.78 3.76 25.30
N PHE A 17 5.47 3.51 24.03
CA PHE A 17 6.25 4.01 22.90
C PHE A 17 6.09 5.51 22.70
N GLU A 18 4.89 6.06 22.97
CA GLU A 18 4.67 7.51 22.97
C GLU A 18 5.55 8.22 23.99
N LYS A 19 5.63 7.69 25.22
CA LYS A 19 6.48 8.25 26.27
C LYS A 19 7.96 8.18 25.89
N LYS A 20 8.40 7.07 25.28
CA LYS A 20 9.77 6.90 24.77
C LYS A 20 10.07 7.95 23.69
N TYR A 21 9.19 8.08 22.70
CA TYR A 21 9.29 9.06 21.63
C TYR A 21 9.33 10.49 22.15
N SER A 22 8.41 10.86 23.04
CA SER A 22 8.37 12.20 23.63
C SER A 22 9.61 12.52 24.46
N ASN A 23 10.13 11.55 25.20
CA ASN A 23 11.37 11.73 25.97
C ASN A 23 12.59 11.97 25.06
N GLU A 24 12.70 11.24 23.96
CA GLU A 24 13.77 11.46 22.97
C GLU A 24 13.59 12.79 22.23
N LEU A 25 12.34 13.17 21.92
CA LEU A 25 12.02 14.44 21.27
C LEU A 25 12.45 15.64 22.14
N VAL A 26 12.18 15.58 23.44
CA VAL A 26 12.61 16.60 24.41
C VAL A 26 14.15 16.66 24.53
N LYS A 27 14.83 15.53 24.33
CA LYS A 27 16.31 15.47 24.31
C LYS A 27 16.92 15.97 23.00
N GLY A 28 16.11 16.34 22.01
CA GLY A 28 16.52 17.03 20.78
C GLY A 28 16.74 16.13 19.57
N ALA A 29 16.82 14.81 19.72
CA ALA A 29 16.96 13.89 18.61
C ALA A 29 16.24 12.57 18.91
N VAL A 30 15.33 12.17 18.01
CA VAL A 30 14.66 10.87 18.07
C VAL A 30 15.40 9.90 17.17
N SER A 31 15.75 8.74 17.71
CA SER A 31 16.36 7.66 16.95
C SER A 31 15.40 7.11 15.89
N LYS A 32 15.95 6.60 14.77
CA LYS A 32 15.14 5.99 13.71
C LYS A 32 14.30 4.82 14.24
N GLU A 33 14.90 4.01 15.11
CA GLU A 33 14.23 2.88 15.77
C GLU A 33 13.05 3.34 16.62
N THR A 34 13.23 4.30 17.53
CA THR A 34 12.12 4.80 18.36
C THR A 34 11.02 5.46 17.54
N LYS A 35 11.37 6.21 16.48
CA LYS A 35 10.39 6.80 15.56
C LYS A 35 9.61 5.70 14.83
N PHE A 36 10.27 4.64 14.39
CA PHE A 36 9.64 3.50 13.73
C PHE A 36 8.73 2.71 14.67
N GLU A 37 9.19 2.37 15.88
CA GLU A 37 8.40 1.65 16.88
C GLU A 37 7.12 2.41 17.27
N TYR A 38 7.22 3.73 17.42
CA TYR A 38 6.05 4.56 17.71
C TYR A 38 5.09 4.61 16.51
N ALA A 39 5.61 4.81 15.30
CA ALA A 39 4.79 4.82 14.09
C ALA A 39 4.09 3.48 13.84
N TRP A 40 4.79 2.36 14.09
CA TRP A 40 4.28 1.00 14.02
C TRP A 40 3.07 0.78 14.95
N CYS A 41 3.13 1.29 16.17
CA CYS A 41 2.01 1.23 17.11
C CYS A 41 0.84 2.12 16.64
N LEU A 42 1.13 3.33 16.19
CA LEU A 42 0.13 4.29 15.72
C LEU A 42 -0.69 3.77 14.53
N ILE A 43 -0.05 3.16 13.54
CA ILE A 43 -0.77 2.60 12.37
C ILE A 43 -1.63 1.39 12.71
N ARG A 44 -1.44 0.78 13.89
CA ARG A 44 -2.24 -0.33 14.47
C ARG A 44 -3.24 0.16 15.51
N SER A 45 -3.36 1.47 15.73
CA SER A 45 -4.38 2.04 16.61
C SER A 45 -5.80 1.82 16.06
N LYS A 46 -6.80 1.97 16.94
CA LYS A 46 -8.23 2.05 16.56
C LYS A 46 -8.61 3.44 16.06
N TYR A 47 -7.84 4.47 16.40
CA TYR A 47 -8.16 5.85 16.08
C TYR A 47 -7.55 6.25 14.74
N THR A 48 -8.37 6.84 13.86
CA THR A 48 -7.95 7.30 12.54
C THR A 48 -6.86 8.38 12.61
N GLU A 49 -6.90 9.24 13.63
CA GLU A 49 -5.90 10.30 13.83
C GLU A 49 -4.51 9.72 14.13
N ASP A 50 -4.46 8.70 14.97
CA ASP A 50 -3.22 7.98 15.27
C ASP A 50 -2.64 7.35 14.00
N ILE A 51 -3.48 6.68 13.20
CA ILE A 51 -3.04 6.07 11.94
C ILE A 51 -2.46 7.13 11.00
N LYS A 52 -3.11 8.28 10.86
CA LYS A 52 -2.60 9.41 10.05
C LYS A 52 -1.26 9.91 10.56
N LYS A 53 -1.11 10.06 11.88
CA LYS A 53 0.17 10.46 12.51
C LYS A 53 1.27 9.43 12.25
N GLY A 54 0.94 8.14 12.35
CA GLY A 54 1.86 7.04 12.05
C GLY A 54 2.32 7.03 10.59
N ILE A 55 1.42 7.31 9.65
CA ILE A 55 1.75 7.44 8.21
C ILE A 55 2.80 8.55 8.02
N VAL A 56 2.58 9.74 8.57
CA VAL A 56 3.53 10.86 8.43
C VAL A 56 4.92 10.48 8.95
N LEU A 57 4.98 9.85 10.13
CA LEU A 57 6.24 9.40 10.72
C LEU A 57 6.95 8.35 9.85
N LEU A 58 6.21 7.40 9.25
CA LEU A 58 6.76 6.42 8.32
C LEU A 58 7.27 7.07 7.03
N GLU A 59 6.56 8.06 6.48
CA GLU A 59 7.01 8.78 5.28
C GLU A 59 8.32 9.55 5.51
N GLU A 60 8.47 10.18 6.68
CA GLU A 60 9.74 10.79 7.08
C GLU A 60 10.88 9.76 7.20
N LEU A 61 10.57 8.56 7.71
CA LEU A 61 11.55 7.48 7.79
C LEU A 61 11.96 6.99 6.40
N VAL A 62 11.04 6.85 5.46
CA VAL A 62 11.35 6.49 4.05
C VAL A 62 12.30 7.49 3.40
N GLN A 63 12.14 8.80 3.68
CA GLN A 63 13.03 9.82 3.12
C GLN A 63 14.45 9.79 3.70
N THR A 64 14.60 9.30 4.93
CA THR A 64 15.88 9.31 5.67
C THR A 64 16.57 7.95 5.71
N ALA A 65 15.91 6.90 5.23
CA ALA A 65 16.40 5.53 5.28
C ALA A 65 16.96 5.05 3.94
N SER A 66 17.75 3.99 4.02
CA SER A 66 18.32 3.35 2.84
C SER A 66 17.23 2.63 2.03
N LYS A 67 17.50 2.31 0.77
CA LYS A 67 16.55 1.59 -0.11
C LYS A 67 16.13 0.22 0.45
N ASP A 68 16.96 -0.42 1.26
CA ASP A 68 16.64 -1.70 1.91
C ASP A 68 15.63 -1.53 3.04
N ASP A 69 15.91 -0.66 4.00
CA ASP A 69 15.01 -0.37 5.14
C ASP A 69 13.67 0.23 4.67
N SER A 70 13.68 0.94 3.54
CA SER A 70 12.46 1.50 2.95
C SER A 70 11.43 0.42 2.57
N ARG A 71 11.84 -0.84 2.39
CA ARG A 71 10.94 -1.93 1.99
C ARG A 71 9.87 -2.20 3.05
N ASP A 72 10.28 -2.33 4.31
CA ASP A 72 9.38 -2.54 5.44
C ASP A 72 8.44 -1.35 5.63
N PHE A 73 8.96 -0.13 5.49
CA PHE A 73 8.16 1.08 5.63
C PHE A 73 7.10 1.20 4.53
N LEU A 74 7.43 0.86 3.28
CA LEU A 74 6.48 0.82 2.17
C LEU A 74 5.37 -0.20 2.41
N PHE A 75 5.70 -1.37 2.94
CA PHE A 75 4.70 -2.38 3.29
C PHE A 75 3.73 -1.85 4.34
N TYR A 76 4.24 -1.22 5.39
CA TYR A 76 3.41 -0.68 6.48
C TYR A 76 2.62 0.57 6.10
N LEU A 77 3.16 1.42 5.23
CA LEU A 77 2.41 2.52 4.61
C LEU A 77 1.24 1.99 3.79
N SER A 78 1.41 0.91 3.03
CA SER A 78 0.30 0.27 2.31
C SER A 78 -0.79 -0.24 3.24
N VAL A 79 -0.41 -0.91 4.34
CA VAL A 79 -1.38 -1.40 5.34
C VAL A 79 -2.13 -0.24 5.99
N ALA A 80 -1.42 0.81 6.42
CA ALA A 80 -2.03 1.97 7.07
C ALA A 80 -3.03 2.69 6.14
N ASN A 81 -2.65 2.94 4.89
CA ASN A 81 -3.53 3.57 3.90
C ASN A 81 -4.73 2.67 3.54
N TYR A 82 -4.55 1.34 3.48
CA TYR A 82 -5.66 0.41 3.28
C TYR A 82 -6.68 0.49 4.42
N ARG A 83 -6.23 0.58 5.68
CA ARG A 83 -7.12 0.76 6.85
C ARG A 83 -7.89 2.07 6.80
N LEU A 84 -7.30 3.12 6.23
CA LEU A 84 -7.96 4.42 6.01
C LEU A 84 -8.89 4.46 4.79
N LYS A 85 -9.01 3.36 4.04
CA LYS A 85 -9.70 3.28 2.74
C LYS A 85 -9.10 4.17 1.65
N GLU A 86 -7.87 4.65 1.86
CA GLU A 86 -7.06 5.38 0.88
C GLU A 86 -6.38 4.39 -0.07
N TYR A 87 -7.18 3.57 -0.76
CA TYR A 87 -6.67 2.40 -1.47
C TYR A 87 -5.73 2.74 -2.64
N GLU A 88 -5.91 3.89 -3.29
CA GLU A 88 -5.01 4.34 -4.37
C GLU A 88 -3.59 4.59 -3.85
N LYS A 89 -3.47 5.25 -2.69
CA LYS A 89 -2.18 5.45 -2.01
C LYS A 89 -1.60 4.13 -1.56
N ALA A 90 -2.42 3.26 -0.96
CA ALA A 90 -2.00 1.92 -0.56
C ALA A 90 -1.41 1.13 -1.74
N LEU A 91 -2.07 1.21 -2.91
CA LEU A 91 -1.65 0.54 -4.14
C LEU A 91 -0.33 1.11 -4.69
N LYS A 92 -0.12 2.42 -4.60
CA LYS A 92 1.12 3.08 -5.02
C LYS A 92 2.33 2.57 -4.22
N TYR A 93 2.21 2.50 -2.89
CA TYR A 93 3.30 2.03 -2.03
C TYR A 93 3.60 0.54 -2.25
N ILE A 94 2.58 -0.32 -2.37
CA ILE A 94 2.79 -1.77 -2.50
C ILE A 94 3.40 -2.14 -3.85
N ARG A 95 3.01 -1.44 -4.92
CA ARG A 95 3.63 -1.61 -6.24
C ARG A 95 5.07 -1.11 -6.26
N THR A 96 5.39 -0.08 -5.49
CA THR A 96 6.77 0.40 -5.34
C THR A 96 7.63 -0.66 -4.64
N LEU A 97 7.08 -1.31 -3.61
CA LEU A 97 7.73 -2.45 -2.96
C LEU A 97 7.94 -3.62 -3.93
N LEU A 98 6.90 -4.02 -4.67
CA LEU A 98 6.96 -5.14 -5.62
C LEU A 98 7.88 -4.89 -6.82
N LYS A 99 8.14 -3.63 -7.19
CA LYS A 99 9.16 -3.30 -8.19
C LYS A 99 10.57 -3.65 -7.72
N ASN A 100 10.84 -3.50 -6.42
CA ASN A 100 12.13 -3.83 -5.83
C ASN A 100 12.22 -5.31 -5.47
N GLU A 101 11.11 -5.91 -5.00
CA GLU A 101 11.03 -7.31 -4.57
C GLU A 101 9.83 -8.04 -5.20
N PRO A 102 9.90 -8.39 -6.49
CA PRO A 102 8.78 -9.03 -7.18
C PRO A 102 8.41 -10.41 -6.63
N GLY A 103 9.33 -11.08 -5.92
CA GLY A 103 9.12 -12.38 -5.29
C GLY A 103 8.44 -12.32 -3.91
N ASN A 104 8.16 -11.13 -3.38
CA ASN A 104 7.57 -10.98 -2.06
C ASN A 104 6.08 -11.38 -2.07
N LYS A 105 5.80 -12.64 -1.70
CA LYS A 105 4.44 -13.20 -1.64
C LYS A 105 3.52 -12.40 -0.73
N GLN A 106 4.03 -11.83 0.37
CA GLN A 106 3.21 -11.03 1.28
C GLN A 106 2.74 -9.74 0.62
N ALA A 107 3.65 -9.06 -0.11
CA ALA A 107 3.30 -7.85 -0.83
C ALA A 107 2.32 -8.11 -1.98
N GLN A 108 2.47 -9.23 -2.69
CA GLN A 108 1.56 -9.64 -3.76
C GLN A 108 0.13 -9.90 -3.25
N GLU A 109 0.00 -10.59 -2.11
CA GLU A 109 -1.30 -10.84 -1.50
C GLU A 109 -1.94 -9.55 -0.99
N LEU A 110 -1.16 -8.62 -0.43
CA LEU A 110 -1.65 -7.31 -0.01
C LEU A 110 -2.13 -6.47 -1.20
N GLU A 111 -1.41 -6.49 -2.34
CA GLU A 111 -1.87 -5.82 -3.56
C GLU A 111 -3.21 -6.38 -4.03
N LYS A 112 -3.37 -7.71 -4.07
CA LYS A 112 -4.64 -8.34 -4.47
C LYS A 112 -5.80 -7.90 -3.56
N LEU A 113 -5.56 -7.81 -2.24
CA LEU A 113 -6.55 -7.33 -1.28
C LEU A 113 -6.92 -5.87 -1.53
N ILE A 114 -5.93 -4.99 -1.77
CA ILE A 114 -6.17 -3.57 -2.09
C ILE A 114 -6.97 -3.43 -3.39
N VAL A 115 -6.58 -4.15 -4.45
CA VAL A 115 -7.29 -4.12 -5.75
C VAL A 115 -8.71 -4.65 -5.62
N LYS A 116 -8.94 -5.69 -4.82
CA LYS A 116 -10.28 -6.22 -4.55
C LYS A 116 -11.13 -5.20 -3.80
N ALA A 117 -10.57 -4.49 -2.83
CA ALA A 117 -11.27 -3.44 -2.09
C ALA A 117 -11.62 -2.24 -2.99
N LEU A 118 -10.69 -1.78 -3.84
CA LEU A 118 -10.95 -0.76 -4.86
C LEU A 118 -12.14 -1.12 -5.74
N LYS A 119 -12.15 -2.34 -6.29
CA LYS A 119 -13.24 -2.86 -7.14
C LYS A 119 -14.57 -2.92 -6.39
N LYS A 120 -14.54 -3.33 -5.13
CA LYS A 120 -15.74 -3.45 -4.29
C LYS A 120 -16.35 -2.09 -3.97
N ASP A 121 -15.52 -1.11 -3.65
CA ASP A 121 -15.97 0.22 -3.24
C ASP A 121 -16.33 1.12 -4.44
N GLY A 122 -16.33 0.59 -5.66
CA GLY A 122 -16.74 1.30 -6.88
C GLY A 122 -15.77 2.41 -7.32
N LEU A 123 -14.62 2.55 -6.65
CA LEU A 123 -13.58 3.55 -6.90
C LEU A 123 -12.72 3.24 -8.14
N VAL A 124 -13.17 2.33 -9.00
CA VAL A 124 -12.39 1.87 -10.16
C VAL A 124 -12.78 2.65 -11.41
N GLY A 125 -11.91 3.58 -11.82
CA GLY A 125 -11.76 3.90 -13.23
C GLY A 125 -11.12 2.70 -13.96
N MET A 126 -11.56 2.42 -15.19
CA MET A 126 -11.14 1.29 -16.04
C MET A 126 -9.62 1.10 -16.22
N ALA A 127 -8.78 2.05 -15.81
CA ALA A 127 -7.33 2.05 -16.06
C ALA A 127 -6.46 1.31 -15.02
N ILE A 128 -6.92 1.10 -13.77
CA ILE A 128 -6.03 0.64 -12.67
C ILE A 128 -5.88 -0.90 -12.59
N VAL A 129 -6.77 -1.64 -13.26
CA VAL A 129 -6.87 -3.12 -13.18
C VAL A 129 -5.75 -3.86 -13.93
N GLY A 130 -4.94 -3.18 -14.75
CA GLY A 130 -3.92 -3.81 -15.60
C GLY A 130 -2.67 -4.38 -14.92
N GLY A 131 -2.55 -4.31 -13.58
CA GLY A 131 -1.26 -4.51 -12.90
C GLY A 131 -0.76 -5.94 -12.73
N ILE A 132 -1.61 -6.95 -12.52
CA ILE A 132 -1.14 -8.32 -12.17
C ILE A 132 -1.93 -9.46 -12.86
N GLY A 133 -2.99 -9.19 -13.63
CA GLY A 133 -4.01 -10.23 -13.89
C GLY A 133 -4.47 -10.48 -15.32
N LEU A 134 -3.90 -9.88 -16.36
CA LEU A 134 -4.36 -10.10 -17.74
C LEU A 134 -3.18 -10.23 -18.71
N GLY A 135 -2.52 -11.38 -18.63
CA GLY A 135 -1.43 -11.76 -19.51
C GLY A 135 -1.69 -13.05 -20.29
N VAL A 136 -2.95 -13.47 -20.51
CA VAL A 136 -3.31 -14.51 -21.50
C VAL A 136 -4.70 -14.19 -22.10
N ALA A 137 -4.89 -13.02 -22.68
CA ALA A 137 -6.00 -12.71 -23.59
C ALA A 137 -5.79 -11.31 -24.18
N GLY A 138 -4.94 -11.17 -25.18
CA GLY A 138 -4.68 -9.86 -25.79
C GLY A 138 -3.89 -9.87 -27.10
N LEU A 139 -3.33 -11.01 -27.51
CA LEU A 139 -2.80 -11.20 -28.86
C LEU A 139 -3.71 -12.11 -29.70
N ALA A 140 -5.02 -11.92 -29.57
CA ALA A 140 -6.01 -12.46 -30.51
C ALA A 140 -6.77 -11.34 -31.26
N GLY A 141 -6.18 -10.14 -31.34
CA GLY A 141 -6.64 -9.05 -32.19
C GLY A 141 -6.01 -9.03 -33.59
N LEU A 142 -5.34 -10.11 -34.02
CA LEU A 142 -4.73 -10.23 -35.34
C LEU A 142 -5.56 -11.02 -36.37
N ILE A 143 -6.85 -11.28 -36.11
CA ILE A 143 -7.69 -11.94 -37.11
C ILE A 143 -9.02 -11.22 -37.25
N GLY A 144 -9.22 -10.58 -38.41
CA GLY A 144 -10.55 -10.40 -38.99
C GLY A 144 -11.15 -9.00 -38.93
N LEU A 145 -10.49 -8.00 -39.53
CA LEU A 145 -11.24 -6.91 -40.16
C LEU A 145 -12.02 -7.53 -41.33
N ALA A 146 -13.25 -7.97 -41.06
CA ALA A 146 -14.12 -8.60 -42.05
C ALA A 146 -15.15 -7.60 -42.59
N VAL A 147 -15.32 -7.63 -43.93
CA VAL A 147 -16.51 -7.23 -44.72
C VAL A 147 -16.67 -5.71 -44.94
N SER A 148 -16.71 -5.20 -46.18
CA SER A 148 -17.83 -5.46 -47.09
C SER A 148 -17.53 -5.43 -48.60
N LYS A 149 -18.08 -6.46 -49.25
CA LYS A 149 -18.37 -6.67 -50.66
C LYS A 149 -19.16 -5.50 -51.27
N GLY A 150 -18.53 -4.76 -52.18
CA GLY A 150 -19.21 -3.87 -53.13
C GLY A 150 -19.37 -4.60 -54.46
N ALA A 151 -20.54 -5.16 -54.71
CA ALA A 151 -20.95 -5.66 -56.01
C ALA A 151 -22.02 -4.73 -56.57
N ALA A 152 -21.80 -4.14 -57.74
CA ALA A 152 -22.78 -4.06 -58.83
C ALA A 152 -22.22 -3.27 -60.02
N LYS A 153 -22.33 -3.90 -61.20
CA LYS A 153 -22.30 -3.31 -62.55
C LYS A 153 -23.23 -2.09 -62.66
N SER A 154 -22.81 -1.09 -63.42
CA SER A 154 -23.41 -0.77 -64.72
C SER A 154 -22.43 -0.01 -65.60
#